data_AF-A0A314YAX2-F1
#
_entry.id   AF-A0A314YAX2-F1
#
_cell.length_a   1.000
_cell.length_b   1.000
_cell.length_c   1.000
_cell.angle_alpha   90.00
_cell.angle_beta   90.00
_cell.angle_gamma   90.00
#
_symmetry.space_group_name_H-M   'P 1'
#
loop_
_entity.id
_entity.type
_entity.pdbx_description
1 polymer ?
#
loop_
_entity_poly.entity_id
_entity_poly.type
_entity_poly.pdbx_seq_one_letter_code
_entity_poly.pdbx_strand_id
1 'polypeptide(L)'
;MGNATASRGLEVAVANLQDYCNELENRLLARFDAASQRRELSTMAECAKILSQFNRGTSAMQHYVATRPMFIDVEVMNADTRLVLGDEGSQASPSNVARGLSSLYKEITDTVRKEAATIMAVFPSPNEVMSILVQRVLEQRVTALLDKLLVKPSLVNVPPIEEGGLLLYLRMLAVAYEKTQELARDLRAVGCGDLDVEGLTESLFSSHKDGYPEHEQGSLRQLYQAKMAELRAESQQISESSGTIGRSKGAAVASSHQQISVTVVTEFVRWNEEAITRCTLFSSQPATLAANVKAVFTSLLDQVSQYITEGLERARDSLTEAAALRERFVIGTSMSRRAEAAAAAGESSFRSFMVAVQRCGSSVAIVQQYFSNSISRLLLPVDGAHAASCEEMATAMSSAESAAYKGLQQCIETVMAEVERLLSAEQKATDYRSPEDGFAPDHRPTNACTRVVAYLSRVLESAFTALEGLNKQAFLTELGNRLHKGLLNHWQKFTFNPSGGLRLKRDITEYGEFVRSFNAPSVDEKFELLGIMANVFIVAPESLSTLFEGTPSIRKDAQRFIELREDYKSAKIAARLSSLWTSSS
;
A
#
# COMPACT_ATOMS: atom_id res chain seq x y z
N MET A 1 63.31 62.45 20.00
CA MET A 1 62.08 62.64 19.19
C MET A 1 62.46 62.57 17.71
N GLY A 2 62.37 61.41 17.05
CA GLY A 2 62.88 61.27 15.68
C GLY A 2 62.17 60.30 14.73
N ASN A 3 61.12 59.57 15.16
CA ASN A 3 60.53 58.50 14.34
C ASN A 3 59.09 58.73 13.84
N ALA A 4 58.44 59.86 14.14
CA ALA A 4 57.03 60.06 13.78
C ALA A 4 56.81 60.65 12.37
N THR A 5 57.78 61.37 11.79
CA THR A 5 57.66 62.04 10.48
C THR A 5 58.01 61.13 9.31
N ALA A 6 58.92 60.18 9.49
CA ALA A 6 59.25 59.17 8.48
C ALA A 6 58.08 58.21 8.20
N SER A 7 57.29 57.85 9.24
CA SER A 7 56.07 57.02 9.11
C SER A 7 55.04 57.69 8.22
N ARG A 8 54.77 58.98 8.44
CA ARG A 8 53.72 59.73 7.73
C ARG A 8 54.09 60.02 6.27
N GLY A 9 55.38 60.26 5.97
CA GLY A 9 55.87 60.41 4.60
C GLY A 9 55.84 59.09 3.83
N LEU A 10 56.14 57.97 4.49
CA LEU A 10 56.05 56.63 3.91
C LEU A 10 54.58 56.25 3.65
N GLU A 11 53.66 56.56 4.56
CA GLU A 11 52.21 56.37 4.38
C GLU A 11 51.67 57.13 3.15
N VAL A 12 52.05 58.40 2.97
CA VAL A 12 51.65 59.19 1.79
C VAL A 12 52.27 58.65 0.51
N ALA A 13 53.52 58.17 0.54
CA ALA A 13 54.17 57.57 -0.62
C ALA A 13 53.51 56.23 -1.02
N VAL A 14 53.14 55.41 -0.02
CA VAL A 14 52.40 54.15 -0.23
C VAL A 14 51.01 54.43 -0.82
N ALA A 15 50.29 55.44 -0.31
CA ALA A 15 48.99 55.85 -0.85
C ALA A 15 49.09 56.32 -2.31
N ASN A 16 50.05 57.20 -2.63
CA ASN A 16 50.27 57.67 -4.00
C ASN A 16 50.67 56.53 -4.96
N LEU A 17 51.48 55.57 -4.50
CA LEU A 17 51.81 54.36 -5.27
C LEU A 17 50.58 53.48 -5.50
N GLN A 18 49.71 53.33 -4.51
CA GLN A 18 48.44 52.61 -4.66
C GLN A 18 47.51 53.31 -5.66
N ASP A 19 47.40 54.63 -5.61
CA ASP A 19 46.58 55.39 -6.55
C ASP A 19 47.11 55.29 -7.99
N TYR A 20 48.44 55.38 -8.17
CA TYR A 20 49.07 55.18 -9.47
C TYR A 20 48.85 53.75 -10.01
N CYS A 21 48.97 52.73 -9.14
CA CYS A 21 48.69 51.35 -9.50
C CYS A 21 47.21 51.15 -9.90
N ASN A 22 46.27 51.76 -9.16
CA ASN A 22 44.83 51.71 -9.48
C ASN A 22 44.55 52.39 -10.84
N GLU A 23 45.17 53.54 -11.12
CA GLU A 23 44.99 54.25 -12.39
C GLU A 23 45.57 53.46 -13.57
N LEU A 24 46.76 52.88 -13.40
CA LEU A 24 47.38 52.01 -14.41
C LEU A 24 46.51 50.78 -14.68
N GLU A 25 45.98 50.14 -13.63
CA GLU A 25 45.07 48.99 -13.74
C GLU A 25 43.80 49.35 -14.52
N ASN A 26 43.14 50.45 -14.18
CA ASN A 26 41.94 50.91 -14.89
C ASN A 26 42.23 51.22 -16.37
N ARG A 27 43.39 51.80 -16.69
CA ARG A 27 43.80 52.04 -18.09
C ARG A 27 44.06 50.73 -18.83
N LEU A 28 44.67 49.75 -18.17
CA LEU A 28 44.92 48.42 -18.75
C LEU A 28 43.62 47.64 -18.96
N LEU A 29 42.67 47.70 -18.01
CA LEU A 29 41.34 47.12 -18.14
C LEU A 29 40.56 47.75 -19.30
N ALA A 30 40.53 49.09 -19.38
CA ALA A 30 39.86 49.79 -20.49
C ALA A 30 40.47 49.42 -21.87
N ARG A 31 41.80 49.28 -21.94
CA ARG A 31 42.49 48.81 -23.15
C ARG A 31 42.14 47.36 -23.46
N PHE A 32 42.09 46.51 -22.45
CA PHE A 32 41.68 45.11 -22.57
C PHE A 32 40.24 44.99 -23.08
N ASP A 33 39.30 45.79 -22.56
CA ASP A 33 37.90 45.77 -22.97
C ASP A 33 37.73 46.23 -24.43
N ALA A 34 38.42 47.30 -24.83
CA ALA A 34 38.43 47.76 -26.22
C ALA A 34 38.99 46.69 -27.17
N ALA A 35 40.06 46.00 -26.76
CA ALA A 35 40.62 44.88 -27.50
C ALA A 35 39.65 43.67 -27.55
N SER A 36 38.95 43.38 -26.46
CA SER A 36 37.92 42.33 -26.40
C SER A 36 36.77 42.61 -27.34
N GLN A 37 36.32 43.86 -27.47
CA GLN A 37 35.25 44.26 -28.41
C GLN A 37 35.71 44.09 -29.87
N ARG A 38 36.99 44.36 -30.16
CA ARG A 38 37.59 44.21 -31.50
C ARG A 38 38.08 42.80 -31.82
N ARG A 39 38.02 41.88 -30.84
CA ARG A 39 38.53 40.49 -30.91
C ARG A 39 40.04 40.41 -31.18
N GLU A 40 40.81 41.37 -30.68
CA GLU A 40 42.26 41.44 -30.84
C GLU A 40 42.99 40.62 -29.76
N LEU A 41 43.05 39.29 -29.92
CA LEU A 41 43.55 38.35 -28.91
C LEU A 41 45.00 38.64 -28.43
N SER A 42 45.89 39.10 -29.31
CA SER A 42 47.28 39.42 -28.96
C SER A 42 47.38 40.56 -27.95
N THR A 43 46.63 41.64 -28.18
CA THR A 43 46.61 42.80 -27.28
C THR A 43 45.94 42.47 -25.95
N MET A 44 44.90 41.63 -25.96
CA MET A 44 44.30 41.10 -24.74
C MET A 44 45.32 40.29 -23.93
N ALA A 45 46.11 39.44 -24.60
CA ALA A 45 47.11 38.61 -23.95
C ALA A 45 48.25 39.44 -23.32
N GLU A 46 48.69 40.50 -24.01
CA GLU A 46 49.66 41.45 -23.45
C GLU A 46 49.11 42.15 -22.20
N CYS A 47 47.89 42.67 -22.27
CA CYS A 47 47.24 43.31 -21.12
C CYS A 47 47.06 42.34 -19.95
N ALA A 48 46.59 41.11 -20.19
CA ALA A 48 46.43 40.07 -19.16
C ALA A 48 47.77 39.67 -18.52
N LYS A 49 48.84 39.59 -19.31
CA LYS A 49 50.19 39.29 -18.81
C LYS A 49 50.72 40.40 -17.90
N ILE A 50 50.51 41.67 -18.25
CA ILE A 50 50.92 42.81 -17.43
C ILE A 50 50.10 42.85 -16.12
N LEU A 51 48.79 42.65 -16.21
CA LEU A 51 47.88 42.63 -15.05
C LEU A 51 48.20 41.48 -14.08
N SER A 52 48.61 40.32 -14.61
CA SER A 52 49.07 39.17 -13.83
C SER A 52 50.30 39.47 -12.96
N GLN A 53 51.25 40.26 -13.46
CA GLN A 53 52.50 40.57 -12.74
C GLN A 53 52.33 41.54 -11.57
N PHE A 54 51.20 42.26 -11.50
CA PHE A 54 50.92 43.27 -10.47
C PHE A 54 50.25 42.73 -9.20
N ASN A 55 50.24 41.40 -8.98
CA ASN A 55 49.55 40.73 -7.85
C ASN A 55 48.02 41.00 -7.77
N ARG A 56 47.41 41.56 -8.83
CA ARG A 56 45.97 41.81 -8.98
C ARG A 56 45.36 41.10 -10.20
N GLY A 57 46.05 40.07 -10.71
CA GLY A 57 45.57 39.26 -11.84
C GLY A 57 44.15 38.73 -11.64
N THR A 58 43.80 38.35 -10.40
CA THR A 58 42.46 37.87 -10.03
C THR A 58 41.36 38.91 -10.30
N SER A 59 41.59 40.20 -10.03
CA SER A 59 40.62 41.27 -10.30
C SER A 59 40.34 41.42 -11.80
N ALA A 60 41.39 41.32 -12.63
CA ALA A 60 41.25 41.37 -14.08
C ALA A 60 40.51 40.15 -14.64
N MET A 61 40.76 38.96 -14.09
CA MET A 61 40.02 37.73 -14.44
C MET A 61 38.55 37.84 -14.06
N GLN A 62 38.25 38.32 -12.85
CA GLN A 62 36.87 38.56 -12.39
C GLN A 62 36.16 39.60 -13.25
N HIS A 63 36.85 40.69 -13.61
CA HIS A 63 36.31 41.73 -14.50
C HIS A 63 36.01 41.16 -15.90
N TYR A 64 36.92 40.37 -16.46
CA TYR A 64 36.70 39.70 -17.74
C TYR A 64 35.43 38.84 -17.75
N VAL A 65 35.28 38.00 -16.73
CA VAL A 65 34.11 37.14 -16.57
C VAL A 65 32.85 37.99 -16.35
N ALA A 66 32.93 39.01 -15.51
CA ALA A 66 31.80 39.89 -15.20
C ALA A 66 31.24 40.63 -16.41
N THR A 67 32.09 40.97 -17.37
CA THR A 67 31.73 41.73 -18.58
C THR A 67 31.14 40.88 -19.70
N ARG A 68 31.08 39.55 -19.55
CA ARG A 68 30.53 38.69 -20.60
C ARG A 68 29.02 38.93 -20.75
N PRO A 69 28.50 39.02 -22.00
CA PRO A 69 27.07 39.29 -22.24
C PRO A 69 26.12 38.33 -21.53
N MET A 70 26.51 37.06 -21.36
CA MET A 70 25.71 36.02 -20.70
C MET A 70 25.37 36.30 -19.22
N PHE A 71 26.00 37.30 -18.58
CA PHE A 71 25.77 37.67 -17.18
C PHE A 71 25.17 39.06 -16.98
N ILE A 72 25.21 39.93 -18.00
CA ILE A 72 24.77 41.33 -17.91
C ILE A 72 23.46 41.54 -18.66
N ASP A 73 23.26 40.82 -19.76
CA ASP A 73 22.12 41.03 -20.63
C ASP A 73 20.83 40.44 -20.04
N VAL A 74 19.93 41.31 -19.59
CA VAL A 74 18.63 40.94 -19.03
C VAL A 74 17.76 40.25 -20.08
N GLU A 75 17.92 40.56 -21.37
CA GLU A 75 17.18 39.90 -22.44
C GLU A 75 17.58 38.43 -22.56
N VAL A 76 18.84 38.10 -22.32
CA VAL A 76 19.34 36.72 -22.27
C VAL A 76 18.68 35.97 -21.10
N MET A 77 18.68 36.53 -19.89
CA MET A 77 18.04 35.89 -18.73
C MET A 77 16.52 35.70 -18.91
N ASN A 78 15.86 36.65 -19.58
CA ASN A 78 14.44 36.54 -19.92
C ASN A 78 14.18 35.53 -21.05
N ALA A 79 15.10 35.39 -22.01
CA ALA A 79 15.04 34.35 -23.03
C ALA A 79 15.21 32.96 -22.41
N ASP A 80 16.15 32.78 -21.48
CA ASP A 80 16.34 31.54 -20.71
C ASP A 80 15.05 31.15 -19.99
N THR A 81 14.42 32.13 -19.30
CA THR A 81 13.16 31.92 -18.57
C THR A 81 12.05 31.46 -19.52
N ARG A 82 11.85 32.14 -20.66
CA ARG A 82 10.82 31.79 -21.64
C ARG A 82 11.07 30.44 -22.31
N LEU A 83 12.32 30.09 -22.57
CA LEU A 83 12.70 28.81 -23.18
C LEU A 83 12.32 27.62 -22.30
N VAL A 84 12.42 27.78 -20.97
CA VAL A 84 12.21 26.70 -20.00
C VAL A 84 10.80 26.66 -19.45
N LEU A 85 10.25 27.82 -19.06
CA LEU A 85 8.93 27.91 -18.44
C LEU A 85 7.79 28.08 -19.46
N GLY A 86 8.10 28.50 -20.69
CA GLY A 86 7.11 28.87 -21.70
C GLY A 86 6.54 30.28 -21.49
N ASP A 87 5.46 30.57 -22.20
CA ASP A 87 4.75 31.86 -22.10
C ASP A 87 3.96 31.97 -20.78
N GLU A 88 3.80 33.21 -20.30
CA GLU A 88 3.09 33.51 -19.07
C GLU A 88 1.65 32.97 -19.09
N GLY A 89 1.32 32.11 -18.12
CA GLY A 89 -0.04 31.55 -17.94
C GLY A 89 -0.22 30.09 -18.35
N SER A 90 0.78 29.47 -18.99
CA SER A 90 0.77 28.01 -19.22
C SER A 90 1.42 27.26 -18.04
N GLN A 91 0.75 26.24 -17.49
CA GLN A 91 1.42 25.37 -16.51
C GLN A 91 2.57 24.60 -17.18
N ALA A 92 3.78 24.80 -16.69
CA ALA A 92 4.96 24.09 -17.17
C ALA A 92 4.88 22.60 -16.82
N SER A 93 4.90 21.74 -17.85
CA SER A 93 4.99 20.30 -17.65
C SER A 93 6.45 19.87 -17.43
N PRO A 94 6.71 18.81 -16.63
CA PRO A 94 8.08 18.31 -16.43
C PRO A 94 8.80 17.96 -17.74
N SER A 95 8.07 17.47 -18.75
CA SER A 95 8.63 17.12 -20.06
C SER A 95 9.08 18.33 -20.89
N ASN A 96 8.32 19.43 -20.83
CA ASN A 96 8.67 20.66 -21.53
C ASN A 96 9.87 21.34 -20.86
N VAL A 97 9.87 21.37 -19.53
CA VAL A 97 10.98 21.90 -18.72
C VAL A 97 12.25 21.10 -18.96
N ALA A 98 12.19 19.76 -18.99
CA ALA A 98 13.34 18.92 -19.30
C ALA A 98 13.95 19.26 -20.67
N ARG A 99 13.11 19.48 -21.68
CA ARG A 99 13.54 19.87 -23.03
C ARG A 99 14.15 21.26 -23.05
N GLY A 100 13.50 22.22 -22.40
CA GLY A 100 13.98 23.61 -22.28
C GLY A 100 15.34 23.68 -21.57
N LEU A 101 15.47 23.02 -20.41
CA LEU A 101 16.73 22.94 -19.66
C LEU A 101 17.82 22.27 -20.49
N SER A 102 17.52 21.17 -21.19
CA SER A 102 18.51 20.52 -22.06
C SER A 102 19.02 21.45 -23.17
N SER A 103 18.13 22.24 -23.78
CA SER A 103 18.50 23.21 -24.81
C SER A 103 19.34 24.35 -24.24
N LEU A 104 18.91 24.91 -23.10
CA LEU A 104 19.61 26.00 -22.43
C LEU A 104 20.99 25.56 -21.94
N TYR A 105 21.08 24.42 -21.27
CA TYR A 105 22.34 23.91 -20.74
C TYR A 105 23.32 23.55 -21.85
N LYS A 106 22.84 23.05 -22.99
CA LYS A 106 23.67 22.90 -24.18
C LYS A 106 24.20 24.24 -24.70
N GLU A 107 23.35 25.27 -24.79
CA GLU A 107 23.76 26.62 -25.19
C GLU A 107 24.81 27.21 -24.23
N ILE A 108 24.60 27.07 -22.92
CA ILE A 108 25.55 27.48 -21.89
C ILE A 108 26.89 26.77 -22.10
N THR A 109 26.89 25.44 -22.23
CA THR A 109 28.10 24.66 -22.47
C THR A 109 28.82 25.09 -23.76
N ASP A 110 28.08 25.32 -24.86
CA ASP A 110 28.66 25.79 -26.12
C ASP A 110 29.29 27.18 -25.99
N THR A 111 28.68 28.05 -25.18
CA THR A 111 29.18 29.39 -24.90
C THR A 111 30.43 29.34 -24.03
N VAL A 112 30.43 28.54 -22.95
CA VAL A 112 31.61 28.31 -22.10
C VAL A 112 32.75 27.71 -22.91
N ARG A 113 32.48 26.80 -23.86
CA ARG A 113 33.53 26.24 -24.75
C ARG A 113 34.18 27.28 -25.64
N LYS A 114 33.40 28.25 -26.17
CA LYS A 114 33.94 29.37 -26.95
C LYS A 114 34.79 30.31 -26.09
N GLU A 115 34.34 30.61 -24.88
CA GLU A 115 35.10 31.42 -23.92
C GLU A 115 36.37 30.70 -23.47
N ALA A 116 36.34 29.39 -23.24
CA ALA A 116 37.50 28.59 -22.88
C ALA A 116 38.63 28.70 -23.92
N ALA A 117 38.29 28.63 -25.22
CA ALA A 117 39.27 28.82 -26.30
C ALA A 117 39.93 30.21 -26.26
N THR A 118 39.16 31.25 -25.91
CA THR A 118 39.65 32.62 -25.77
C THR A 118 40.53 32.75 -24.52
N ILE A 119 40.09 32.18 -23.40
CA ILE A 119 40.79 32.21 -22.13
C ILE A 119 42.16 31.53 -22.24
N MET A 120 42.22 30.37 -22.89
CA MET A 120 43.47 29.65 -23.15
C MET A 120 44.46 30.45 -24.00
N ALA A 121 43.97 31.31 -24.91
CA ALA A 121 44.82 32.13 -25.77
C ALA A 121 45.30 33.43 -25.09
N VAL A 122 44.54 33.94 -24.12
CA VAL A 122 44.73 35.29 -23.55
C VAL A 122 45.40 35.26 -22.18
N PHE A 123 44.99 34.37 -21.28
CA PHE A 123 45.38 34.47 -19.88
C PHE A 123 46.60 33.59 -19.53
N PRO A 124 47.55 34.08 -18.70
CA PRO A 124 48.66 33.28 -18.21
C PRO A 124 48.24 32.08 -17.33
N SER A 125 47.11 32.20 -16.62
CA SER A 125 46.55 31.15 -15.75
C SER A 125 45.12 30.77 -16.19
N PRO A 126 44.92 30.02 -17.28
CA PRO A 126 43.59 29.71 -17.82
C PRO A 126 42.66 29.00 -16.82
N ASN A 127 43.20 28.10 -16.00
CA ASN A 127 42.42 27.30 -15.04
C ASN A 127 41.74 28.17 -13.97
N GLU A 128 42.40 29.22 -13.49
CA GLU A 128 41.82 30.16 -12.51
C GLU A 128 40.66 30.93 -13.11
N VAL A 129 40.80 31.40 -14.36
CA VAL A 129 39.73 32.12 -15.07
C VAL A 129 38.55 31.19 -15.37
N MET A 130 38.82 29.95 -15.78
CA MET A 130 37.78 28.95 -16.00
C MET A 130 37.01 28.61 -14.73
N SER A 131 37.69 28.52 -13.58
CA SER A 131 37.04 28.32 -12.28
C SER A 131 36.07 29.47 -11.97
N ILE A 132 36.52 30.73 -12.11
CA ILE A 132 35.67 31.92 -11.90
C ILE A 132 34.48 31.95 -12.88
N LEU A 133 34.71 31.61 -14.17
CA LEU A 133 33.67 31.57 -15.19
C LEU A 133 32.59 30.54 -14.85
N VAL A 134 32.99 29.28 -14.61
CA VAL A 134 32.07 28.17 -14.34
C VAL A 134 31.33 28.39 -13.02
N GLN A 135 32.01 28.89 -11.99
CA GLN A 135 31.38 29.26 -10.72
C GLN A 135 30.26 30.27 -10.96
N ARG A 136 30.53 31.34 -11.74
CA ARG A 136 29.52 32.38 -12.02
C ARG A 136 28.38 31.88 -12.90
N VAL A 137 28.63 30.96 -13.84
CA VAL A 137 27.56 30.29 -14.61
C VAL A 137 26.58 29.60 -13.68
N LEU A 138 27.09 28.82 -12.73
CA LEU A 138 26.25 28.09 -11.77
C LEU A 138 25.56 29.05 -10.79
N GLU A 139 26.31 29.92 -10.12
CA GLU A 139 25.81 30.77 -9.04
C GLU A 139 24.90 31.91 -9.53
N GLN A 140 25.07 32.41 -10.76
CA GLN A 140 24.29 33.54 -11.26
C GLN A 140 23.26 33.09 -12.31
N ARG A 141 23.69 32.48 -13.43
CA ARG A 141 22.80 32.20 -14.56
C ARG A 141 21.88 31.01 -14.28
N VAL A 142 22.43 29.91 -13.77
CA VAL A 142 21.65 28.71 -13.42
C VAL A 142 20.78 28.97 -12.19
N THR A 143 21.33 29.51 -11.10
CA THR A 143 20.55 29.86 -9.89
C THR A 143 19.35 30.76 -10.22
N ALA A 144 19.54 31.83 -11.00
CA ALA A 144 18.43 32.76 -11.31
C ALA A 144 17.27 32.09 -12.07
N LEU A 145 17.56 31.05 -12.85
CA LEU A 145 16.52 30.23 -13.49
C LEU A 145 15.88 29.28 -12.48
N LEU A 146 16.68 28.58 -11.67
CA LEU A 146 16.20 27.63 -10.68
C LEU A 146 15.29 28.32 -9.64
N ASP A 147 15.60 29.54 -9.22
CA ASP A 147 14.78 30.32 -8.27
C ASP A 147 13.36 30.58 -8.81
N LYS A 148 13.22 30.77 -10.13
CA LYS A 148 11.91 30.94 -10.78
C LYS A 148 11.19 29.61 -11.01
N LEU A 149 11.96 28.55 -11.28
CA LEU A 149 11.45 27.21 -11.60
C LEU A 149 10.98 26.45 -10.36
N LEU A 150 11.73 26.54 -9.26
CA LEU A 150 11.58 25.72 -8.07
C LEU A 150 11.04 26.54 -6.90
N VAL A 151 9.79 27.00 -7.02
CA VAL A 151 9.10 27.64 -5.89
C VAL A 151 8.66 26.56 -4.91
N LYS A 152 9.30 26.51 -3.74
CA LYS A 152 9.03 25.50 -2.70
C LYS A 152 7.60 25.65 -2.15
N PRO A 153 6.72 24.65 -2.31
CA PRO A 153 5.34 24.72 -1.82
C PRO A 153 5.26 24.59 -0.30
N SER A 154 4.19 25.12 0.29
CA SER A 154 3.90 24.95 1.72
C SER A 154 3.32 23.56 1.99
N LEU A 155 3.78 22.91 3.07
CA LEU A 155 3.16 21.69 3.59
C LEU A 155 1.93 21.94 4.45
N VAL A 156 1.67 23.21 4.83
CA VAL A 156 0.48 23.61 5.59
C VAL A 156 -0.65 23.97 4.63
N ASN A 157 -0.35 24.83 3.65
CA ASN A 157 -1.29 25.25 2.62
C ASN A 157 -0.92 24.55 1.32
N VAL A 158 -1.39 23.31 1.20
CA VAL A 158 -0.92 22.42 0.17
C VAL A 158 -1.58 22.74 -1.17
N PRO A 159 -0.83 22.76 -2.30
CA PRO A 159 -1.41 23.05 -3.60
C PRO A 159 -2.52 22.04 -3.98
N PRO A 160 -3.59 22.47 -4.66
CA PRO A 160 -4.64 21.58 -5.15
C PRO A 160 -4.09 20.52 -6.11
N ILE A 161 -4.72 19.33 -6.12
CA ILE A 161 -4.28 18.23 -6.99
C ILE A 161 -4.58 18.52 -8.47
N GLU A 162 -5.61 19.33 -8.74
CA GLU A 162 -6.01 19.79 -10.07
C GLU A 162 -4.93 20.68 -10.72
N GLU A 163 -4.14 21.37 -9.89
CA GLU A 163 -3.00 22.19 -10.29
C GLU A 163 -1.67 21.41 -10.26
N GLY A 164 -1.72 20.09 -10.01
CA GLY A 164 -0.56 19.19 -9.97
C GLY A 164 -0.06 18.84 -8.57
N GLY A 165 -0.58 19.48 -7.51
CA GLY A 165 -0.26 19.19 -6.12
C GLY A 165 1.23 19.28 -5.77
N LEU A 166 1.62 18.63 -4.67
CA LEU A 166 3.05 18.50 -4.30
C LEU A 166 3.85 17.68 -5.33
N LEU A 167 3.20 16.75 -6.03
CA LEU A 167 3.84 15.86 -7.00
C LEU A 167 4.48 16.63 -8.15
N LEU A 168 3.82 17.67 -8.66
CA LEU A 168 4.35 18.49 -9.73
C LEU A 168 5.68 19.14 -9.32
N TYR A 169 5.73 19.74 -8.13
CA TYR A 169 6.98 20.30 -7.59
C TYR A 169 8.09 19.25 -7.48
N LEU A 170 7.80 18.05 -6.96
CA LEU A 170 8.79 16.97 -6.82
C LEU A 170 9.32 16.48 -8.17
N ARG A 171 8.45 16.38 -9.18
CA ARG A 171 8.86 16.03 -10.55
C ARG A 171 9.72 17.12 -11.18
N MET A 172 9.37 18.39 -10.96
CA MET A 172 10.13 19.54 -11.45
C MET A 172 11.50 19.62 -10.80
N LEU A 173 11.58 19.38 -9.48
CA LEU A 173 12.82 19.28 -8.73
C LEU A 173 13.73 18.16 -9.28
N ALA A 174 13.15 16.98 -9.55
CA ALA A 174 13.91 15.84 -10.09
C ALA A 174 14.50 16.16 -11.47
N VAL A 175 13.68 16.70 -12.37
CA VAL A 175 14.13 17.12 -13.71
C VAL A 175 15.21 18.20 -13.62
N ALA A 176 15.00 19.24 -12.81
CA ALA A 176 15.94 20.33 -12.65
C ALA A 176 17.30 19.83 -12.11
N TYR A 177 17.26 18.97 -11.10
CA TYR A 177 18.47 18.39 -10.51
C TYR A 177 19.22 17.49 -11.49
N GLU A 178 18.54 16.55 -12.15
CA GLU A 178 19.15 15.65 -13.13
C GLU A 178 19.81 16.41 -14.27
N LYS A 179 19.11 17.41 -14.85
CA LYS A 179 19.68 18.24 -15.92
C LYS A 179 20.83 19.11 -15.45
N THR A 180 20.80 19.59 -14.22
CA THR A 180 21.90 20.41 -13.71
C THR A 180 23.13 19.54 -13.42
N GLN A 181 22.95 18.28 -13.01
CA GLN A 181 24.05 17.32 -12.95
C GLN A 181 24.64 16.98 -14.33
N GLU A 182 23.82 16.86 -15.37
CA GLU A 182 24.30 16.71 -16.75
C GLU A 182 25.16 17.93 -17.15
N LEU A 183 24.67 19.15 -16.90
CA LEU A 183 25.44 20.37 -17.14
C LEU A 183 26.76 20.39 -16.38
N ALA A 184 26.78 19.99 -15.10
CA ALA A 184 28.01 19.92 -14.30
C ALA A 184 29.06 19.00 -14.93
N ARG A 185 28.64 17.84 -15.45
CA ARG A 185 29.54 16.89 -16.16
C ARG A 185 30.06 17.49 -17.46
N ASP A 186 29.20 18.17 -18.22
CA ASP A 186 29.57 18.84 -19.47
C ASP A 186 30.56 19.99 -19.24
N LEU A 187 30.34 20.81 -18.22
CA LEU A 187 31.24 21.91 -17.84
C LEU A 187 32.59 21.39 -17.36
N ARG A 188 32.60 20.29 -16.57
CA ARG A 188 33.84 19.61 -16.19
C ARG A 188 34.61 19.10 -17.41
N ALA A 189 33.92 18.56 -18.41
CA ALA A 189 34.54 18.08 -19.65
C ALA A 189 35.12 19.22 -20.51
N VAL A 190 34.52 20.41 -20.48
CA VAL A 190 35.08 21.62 -21.13
C VAL A 190 36.33 22.13 -20.41
N GLY A 191 36.36 21.99 -19.09
CA GLY A 191 37.49 22.38 -18.22
C GLY A 191 37.08 23.48 -17.25
N CYS A 192 37.12 23.19 -15.95
CA CYS A 192 36.64 24.07 -14.88
C CYS A 192 37.72 24.46 -13.85
N GLY A 193 38.99 24.20 -14.16
CA GLY A 193 40.10 24.37 -13.20
C GLY A 193 39.92 23.46 -11.97
N ASP A 194 40.27 23.97 -10.79
CA ASP A 194 40.17 23.26 -9.51
C ASP A 194 38.78 23.41 -8.84
N LEU A 195 37.78 23.92 -9.57
CA LEU A 195 36.42 24.10 -9.04
C LEU A 195 35.74 22.74 -8.81
N ASP A 196 35.20 22.54 -7.61
CA ASP A 196 34.28 21.43 -7.34
C ASP A 196 32.87 21.74 -7.88
N VAL A 197 32.71 21.55 -9.20
CA VAL A 197 31.45 21.79 -9.92
C VAL A 197 30.32 20.89 -9.40
N GLU A 198 30.64 19.67 -8.96
CA GLU A 198 29.64 18.75 -8.40
C GLU A 198 29.18 19.22 -7.01
N GLY A 199 30.11 19.58 -6.12
CA GLY A 199 29.77 20.16 -4.82
C GLY A 199 28.99 21.48 -4.93
N LEU A 200 29.34 22.34 -5.89
CA LEU A 200 28.58 23.56 -6.17
C LEU A 200 27.18 23.24 -6.71
N THR A 201 27.05 22.22 -7.58
CA THR A 201 25.73 21.77 -8.05
C THR A 201 24.88 21.23 -6.90
N GLU A 202 25.46 20.45 -5.98
CA GLU A 202 24.75 19.95 -4.81
C GLU A 202 24.26 21.09 -3.89
N SER A 203 25.06 22.14 -3.72
CA SER A 203 24.69 23.26 -2.85
C SER A 203 23.46 24.03 -3.36
N LEU A 204 23.28 24.15 -4.68
CA LEU A 204 22.10 24.78 -5.30
C LEU A 204 20.78 24.12 -4.90
N PHE A 205 20.80 22.82 -4.59
CA PHE A 205 19.58 22.04 -4.27
C PHE A 205 19.44 21.68 -2.79
N SER A 206 20.42 22.05 -1.95
CA SER A 206 20.45 21.71 -0.52
C SER A 206 19.14 22.06 0.21
N SER A 207 18.66 23.29 0.05
CA SER A 207 17.40 23.78 0.67
C SER A 207 16.15 23.00 0.26
N HIS A 208 16.16 22.42 -0.95
CA HIS A 208 15.08 21.60 -1.49
C HIS A 208 15.19 20.15 -1.02
N LYS A 209 16.41 19.61 -0.90
CA LYS A 209 16.70 18.26 -0.45
C LYS A 209 16.48 18.06 1.05
N ASP A 210 16.79 19.06 1.88
CA ASP A 210 16.69 18.95 3.34
C ASP A 210 15.26 18.68 3.84
N GLY A 211 14.23 19.11 3.09
CA GLY A 211 12.82 18.84 3.41
C GLY A 211 12.13 17.92 2.39
N TYR A 212 12.89 17.25 1.52
CA TYR A 212 12.34 16.38 0.48
C TYR A 212 11.44 15.26 1.04
N PRO A 213 11.83 14.51 2.11
CA PRO A 213 11.04 13.38 2.58
C PRO A 213 9.62 13.76 2.99
N GLU A 214 9.44 14.89 3.66
CA GLU A 214 8.13 15.38 4.10
C GLU A 214 7.23 15.77 2.92
N HIS A 215 7.82 16.34 1.86
CA HIS A 215 7.09 16.69 0.64
C HIS A 215 6.69 15.44 -0.15
N GLU A 216 7.58 14.45 -0.21
CA GLU A 216 7.31 13.16 -0.86
C GLU A 216 6.18 12.41 -0.15
N GLN A 217 6.25 12.27 1.17
CA GLN A 217 5.16 11.68 1.97
C GLN A 217 3.86 12.50 1.90
N GLY A 218 3.96 13.83 1.86
CA GLY A 218 2.83 14.73 1.64
C GLY A 218 2.13 14.49 0.30
N SER A 219 2.92 14.32 -0.77
CA SER A 219 2.44 14.01 -2.12
C SER A 219 1.72 12.67 -2.17
N LEU A 220 2.33 11.61 -1.61
CA LEU A 220 1.71 10.28 -1.55
C LEU A 220 0.38 10.30 -0.78
N ARG A 221 0.30 11.05 0.32
CA ARG A 221 -0.96 11.23 1.07
C ARG A 221 -2.04 11.93 0.25
N GLN A 222 -1.68 12.96 -0.52
CA GLN A 222 -2.62 13.64 -1.43
C GLN A 222 -3.17 12.71 -2.50
N LEU A 223 -2.31 11.94 -3.16
CA LEU A 223 -2.71 10.97 -4.18
C LEU A 223 -3.67 9.94 -3.60
N TYR A 224 -3.36 9.41 -2.42
CA TYR A 224 -4.24 8.49 -1.70
C TYR A 224 -5.60 9.12 -1.37
N GLN A 225 -5.61 10.32 -0.79
CA GLN A 225 -6.86 11.02 -0.44
C GLN A 225 -7.73 11.28 -1.67
N ALA A 226 -7.14 11.77 -2.76
CA ALA A 226 -7.84 12.01 -4.02
C ALA A 226 -8.42 10.71 -4.59
N LYS A 227 -7.63 9.62 -4.62
CA LYS A 227 -8.12 8.34 -5.10
C LYS A 227 -9.24 7.77 -4.24
N MET A 228 -9.13 7.90 -2.92
CA MET A 228 -10.20 7.50 -2.02
C MET A 228 -11.46 8.36 -2.19
N ALA A 229 -11.34 9.64 -2.55
CA ALA A 229 -12.48 10.50 -2.87
C ALA A 229 -13.13 10.11 -4.21
N GLU A 230 -12.35 9.84 -5.25
CA GLU A 230 -12.79 9.31 -6.55
C GLU A 230 -13.60 8.03 -6.36
N LEU A 231 -13.03 7.06 -5.63
CA LEU A 231 -13.68 5.79 -5.32
C LEU A 231 -15.02 5.99 -4.59
N ARG A 232 -15.10 6.93 -3.64
CA ARG A 232 -16.36 7.25 -2.94
C ARG A 232 -17.40 7.87 -3.87
N ALA A 233 -16.98 8.77 -4.76
CA ALA A 233 -17.86 9.42 -5.73
C ALA A 233 -18.44 8.42 -6.74
N GLU A 234 -17.62 7.50 -7.27
CA GLU A 234 -18.07 6.41 -8.15
C GLU A 234 -19.14 5.55 -7.46
N SER A 235 -18.94 5.23 -6.17
CA SER A 235 -19.92 4.45 -5.41
C SER A 235 -21.26 5.17 -5.22
N GLN A 236 -21.26 6.50 -5.08
CA GLN A 236 -22.48 7.29 -4.92
C GLN A 236 -23.29 7.34 -6.23
N GLN A 237 -22.61 7.53 -7.38
CA GLN A 237 -23.25 7.56 -8.69
C GLN A 237 -23.91 6.22 -9.07
N ILE A 238 -23.29 5.09 -8.70
CA ILE A 238 -23.86 3.76 -8.90
C ILE A 238 -25.12 3.57 -8.05
N SER A 239 -25.17 4.13 -6.85
CA SER A 239 -26.34 4.07 -5.97
C SER A 239 -27.53 4.89 -6.51
N GLU A 240 -27.27 6.09 -7.04
CA GLU A 240 -28.32 6.99 -7.57
C GLU A 240 -28.93 6.51 -8.90
N SER A 241 -28.10 5.95 -9.79
CA SER A 241 -28.57 5.41 -11.08
C SER A 241 -29.43 4.15 -10.94
N SER A 242 -29.24 3.37 -9.88
CA SER A 242 -30.09 2.21 -9.56
C SER A 242 -31.44 2.60 -8.94
N GLY A 243 -31.57 3.83 -8.42
CA GLY A 243 -32.78 4.35 -7.76
C GLY A 243 -33.92 4.79 -8.68
N THR A 244 -33.72 4.84 -10.00
CA THR A 244 -34.69 5.44 -10.96
C THR A 244 -35.46 4.44 -11.85
N ILE A 245 -35.21 3.13 -11.74
CA ILE A 245 -35.93 2.12 -12.55
C ILE A 245 -36.86 1.27 -11.67
N GLY A 246 -38.15 1.60 -11.69
CA GLY A 246 -39.25 0.62 -11.67
C GLY A 246 -39.46 -0.22 -10.40
N ARG A 247 -40.54 0.08 -9.66
CA ARG A 247 -41.22 -0.86 -8.75
C ARG A 247 -41.67 -2.13 -9.52
N SER A 248 -40.83 -3.16 -9.60
CA SER A 248 -41.27 -4.53 -9.88
C SER A 248 -40.44 -5.51 -9.06
N LYS A 249 -41.15 -6.28 -8.23
CA LYS A 249 -40.64 -7.23 -7.23
C LYS A 249 -39.88 -8.39 -7.87
N GLY A 250 -38.61 -8.56 -7.49
CA GLY A 250 -37.82 -9.76 -7.73
C GLY A 250 -36.37 -9.59 -7.27
N ALA A 251 -36.10 -10.00 -6.03
CA ALA A 251 -34.79 -10.26 -5.39
C ALA A 251 -33.50 -9.98 -6.21
N ALA A 252 -33.18 -8.71 -6.42
CA ALA A 252 -31.84 -8.24 -6.80
C ALA A 252 -31.52 -6.96 -6.04
N VAL A 253 -31.34 -7.08 -4.73
CA VAL A 253 -30.80 -6.01 -3.88
C VAL A 253 -29.63 -6.61 -3.10
N ALA A 254 -28.50 -6.81 -3.77
CA ALA A 254 -27.24 -7.18 -3.12
C ALA A 254 -26.04 -7.09 -4.10
N SER A 255 -25.69 -5.93 -4.66
CA SER A 255 -24.35 -5.77 -5.28
C SER A 255 -23.97 -4.32 -5.61
N SER A 256 -23.69 -3.48 -4.63
CA SER A 256 -22.93 -2.24 -4.92
C SER A 256 -22.25 -1.67 -3.68
N HIS A 257 -21.68 -2.53 -2.84
CA HIS A 257 -20.68 -2.07 -1.87
C HIS A 257 -19.33 -2.20 -2.55
N GLN A 258 -18.56 -1.12 -2.55
CA GLN A 258 -17.28 -1.02 -3.21
C GLN A 258 -16.33 -2.11 -2.70
N GLN A 259 -16.13 -3.13 -3.53
CA GLN A 259 -15.24 -4.25 -3.22
C GLN A 259 -13.78 -3.78 -3.27
N ILE A 260 -12.92 -4.47 -2.52
CA ILE A 260 -11.47 -4.29 -2.59
C ILE A 260 -11.02 -4.59 -4.02
N SER A 261 -10.38 -3.61 -4.66
CA SER A 261 -9.77 -3.77 -5.98
C SER A 261 -8.26 -3.85 -5.89
N VAL A 262 -7.69 -4.89 -6.48
CA VAL A 262 -6.24 -5.11 -6.57
C VAL A 262 -5.58 -4.05 -7.48
N THR A 263 -6.34 -3.47 -8.42
CA THR A 263 -5.82 -2.41 -9.31
C THR A 263 -5.50 -1.12 -8.55
N VAL A 264 -6.27 -0.80 -7.51
CA VAL A 264 -6.04 0.37 -6.65
C VAL A 264 -4.71 0.22 -5.89
N VAL A 265 -4.45 -0.97 -5.34
CA VAL A 265 -3.18 -1.27 -4.66
C VAL A 265 -2.01 -1.25 -5.63
N THR A 266 -2.22 -1.71 -6.87
CA THR A 266 -1.21 -1.61 -7.94
C THR A 266 -0.90 -0.14 -8.26
N GLU A 267 -1.90 0.73 -8.27
CA GLU A 267 -1.72 2.17 -8.44
C GLU A 267 -0.91 2.79 -7.30
N PHE A 268 -1.18 2.41 -6.05
CA PHE A 268 -0.39 2.84 -4.89
C PHE A 268 1.08 2.43 -5.02
N VAL A 269 1.34 1.19 -5.46
CA VAL A 269 2.71 0.71 -5.73
C VAL A 269 3.37 1.52 -6.83
N ARG A 270 2.66 1.87 -7.90
CA ARG A 270 3.23 2.70 -8.99
C ARG A 270 3.61 4.10 -8.52
N TRP A 271 2.81 4.74 -7.67
CA TRP A 271 3.20 6.01 -7.06
C TRP A 271 4.45 5.86 -6.19
N ASN A 272 4.53 4.75 -5.45
CA ASN A 272 5.69 4.43 -4.64
C ASN A 272 6.95 4.21 -5.50
N GLU A 273 6.86 3.45 -6.59
CA GLU A 273 7.97 3.23 -7.55
C GLU A 273 8.53 4.55 -8.08
N GLU A 274 7.65 5.47 -8.44
CA GLU A 274 8.04 6.81 -8.90
C GLU A 274 8.76 7.60 -7.80
N ALA A 275 8.26 7.53 -6.56
CA ALA A 275 8.88 8.15 -5.39
C ALA A 275 10.25 7.51 -5.05
N ILE A 276 10.39 6.19 -5.16
CA ILE A 276 11.66 5.49 -4.95
C ILE A 276 12.70 5.88 -6.02
N THR A 277 12.26 6.12 -7.25
CA THR A 277 13.14 6.65 -8.32
C THR A 277 13.71 8.02 -7.92
N ARG A 278 12.88 8.91 -7.37
CA ARG A 278 13.32 10.21 -6.84
C ARG A 278 14.22 10.07 -5.60
N CYS A 279 13.91 9.15 -4.68
CA CYS A 279 14.76 8.88 -3.52
C CYS A 279 16.17 8.48 -3.96
N THR A 280 16.27 7.60 -4.96
CA THR A 280 17.55 7.15 -5.54
C THR A 280 18.30 8.31 -6.20
N LEU A 281 17.59 9.21 -6.87
CA LEU A 281 18.19 10.38 -7.51
C LEU A 281 18.77 11.38 -6.50
N PHE A 282 18.02 11.71 -5.44
CA PHE A 282 18.44 12.77 -4.50
C PHE A 282 19.39 12.31 -3.40
N SER A 283 19.46 11.00 -3.12
CA SER A 283 20.21 10.44 -2.00
C SER A 283 21.52 9.82 -2.48
N SER A 284 22.63 10.55 -2.31
CA SER A 284 23.97 10.06 -2.66
C SER A 284 24.55 9.09 -1.62
N GLN A 285 24.18 9.24 -0.34
CA GLN A 285 24.67 8.38 0.74
C GLN A 285 23.71 7.21 1.01
N PRO A 286 24.21 5.97 1.20
CA PRO A 286 23.38 4.81 1.48
C PRO A 286 22.48 4.96 2.72
N ALA A 287 22.97 5.63 3.77
CA ALA A 287 22.19 5.88 5.00
C ALA A 287 20.97 6.77 4.73
N THR A 288 21.16 7.89 4.04
CA THR A 288 20.08 8.81 3.66
C THR A 288 19.11 8.15 2.68
N LEU A 289 19.63 7.38 1.72
CA LEU A 289 18.80 6.63 0.78
C LEU A 289 17.90 5.64 1.51
N ALA A 290 18.46 4.82 2.41
CA ALA A 290 17.68 3.85 3.16
C ALA A 290 16.62 4.52 4.04
N ALA A 291 16.94 5.65 4.68
CA ALA A 291 15.98 6.43 5.47
C ALA A 291 14.80 6.95 4.61
N ASN A 292 15.10 7.52 3.45
CA ASN A 292 14.09 8.05 2.53
C ASN A 292 13.24 6.94 1.91
N VAL A 293 13.86 5.84 1.48
CA VAL A 293 13.19 4.64 0.96
C VAL A 293 12.25 4.07 2.02
N LYS A 294 12.70 3.95 3.26
CA LYS A 294 11.88 3.48 4.37
C LYS A 294 10.68 4.40 4.58
N ALA A 295 10.88 5.71 4.70
CA ALA A 295 9.80 6.68 4.89
C ALA A 295 8.72 6.65 3.78
N VAL A 296 9.15 6.49 2.52
CA VAL A 296 8.28 6.32 1.36
C VAL A 296 7.56 4.97 1.38
N PHE A 297 8.25 3.88 1.72
CA PHE A 297 7.65 2.55 1.79
C PHE A 297 6.63 2.44 2.94
N THR A 298 6.91 3.00 4.11
CA THR A 298 5.95 3.08 5.23
C THR A 298 4.67 3.79 4.81
N SER A 299 4.75 4.84 3.99
CA SER A 299 3.55 5.52 3.45
C SER A 299 2.69 4.58 2.59
N LEU A 300 3.31 3.72 1.78
CA LEU A 300 2.58 2.69 1.01
C LEU A 300 1.94 1.65 1.95
N LEU A 301 2.67 1.19 2.96
CA LEU A 301 2.18 0.23 3.94
C LEU A 301 0.92 0.76 4.65
N ASP A 302 0.95 2.01 5.11
CA ASP A 302 -0.18 2.66 5.77
C ASP A 302 -1.40 2.76 4.84
N GLN A 303 -1.18 3.19 3.59
CA GLN A 303 -2.25 3.34 2.60
C GLN A 303 -2.90 2.01 2.23
N VAL A 304 -2.09 0.97 2.00
CA VAL A 304 -2.59 -0.37 1.68
C VAL A 304 -3.33 -0.96 2.87
N SER A 305 -2.73 -0.86 4.08
CA SER A 305 -3.34 -1.33 5.33
C SER A 305 -4.70 -0.70 5.57
N GLN A 306 -4.80 0.63 5.45
CA GLN A 306 -6.06 1.34 5.62
C GLN A 306 -7.10 0.91 4.57
N TYR A 307 -6.72 0.88 3.29
CA TYR A 307 -7.63 0.53 2.19
C TYR A 307 -8.22 -0.87 2.33
N ILE A 308 -7.39 -1.89 2.60
CA ILE A 308 -7.85 -3.27 2.70
C ILE A 308 -8.63 -3.51 4.01
N THR A 309 -8.23 -2.87 5.11
CA THR A 309 -8.94 -2.98 6.40
C THR A 309 -10.34 -2.40 6.29
N GLU A 310 -10.47 -1.14 5.80
CA GLU A 310 -11.78 -0.51 5.58
C GLU A 310 -12.63 -1.29 4.56
N GLY A 311 -12.00 -1.91 3.55
CA GLY A 311 -12.69 -2.78 2.60
C GLY A 311 -13.26 -4.05 3.23
N LEU A 312 -12.50 -4.71 4.11
CA LEU A 312 -12.94 -5.89 4.85
C LEU A 312 -14.04 -5.55 5.85
N GLU A 313 -13.93 -4.43 6.54
CA GLU A 313 -14.95 -3.96 7.48
C GLU A 313 -16.26 -3.64 6.78
N ARG A 314 -16.23 -2.94 5.64
CA ARG A 314 -17.43 -2.70 4.82
C ARG A 314 -18.08 -4.00 4.33
N ALA A 315 -17.28 -4.99 3.92
CA ALA A 315 -17.81 -6.30 3.52
C ALA A 315 -18.44 -7.06 4.71
N ARG A 316 -17.85 -6.90 5.91
CA ARG A 316 -18.38 -7.46 7.16
C ARG A 316 -19.69 -6.79 7.57
N ASP A 317 -19.85 -5.49 7.36
CA ASP A 317 -21.10 -4.79 7.68
C ASP A 317 -22.30 -5.38 6.91
N SER A 318 -22.11 -5.81 5.66
CA SER A 318 -23.13 -6.54 4.91
C SER A 318 -23.52 -7.90 5.52
N LEU A 319 -22.60 -8.58 6.22
CA LEU A 319 -22.94 -9.78 7.01
C LEU A 319 -23.78 -9.41 8.23
N THR A 320 -23.43 -8.32 8.90
CA THR A 320 -24.17 -7.79 10.07
C THR A 320 -25.59 -7.40 9.69
N GLU A 321 -25.77 -6.72 8.57
CA GLU A 321 -27.10 -6.36 8.06
C GLU A 321 -27.93 -7.60 7.71
N ALA A 322 -27.34 -8.60 7.05
CA ALA A 322 -28.01 -9.86 6.75
C ALA A 322 -28.43 -10.61 8.03
N ALA A 323 -27.59 -10.60 9.06
CA ALA A 323 -27.92 -11.17 10.37
C ALA A 323 -29.08 -10.42 11.05
N ALA A 324 -29.08 -9.08 11.03
CA ALA A 324 -30.16 -8.27 11.59
C ALA A 324 -31.50 -8.48 10.86
N LEU A 325 -31.47 -8.66 9.53
CA LEU A 325 -32.65 -9.03 8.75
C LEU A 325 -33.21 -10.38 9.22
N ARG A 326 -32.36 -11.38 9.42
CA ARG A 326 -32.77 -12.70 9.93
C ARG A 326 -33.48 -12.58 11.27
N GLU A 327 -32.93 -11.86 12.24
CA GLU A 327 -33.51 -11.70 13.58
C GLU A 327 -34.91 -11.08 13.56
N ARG A 328 -35.12 -10.04 12.73
CA ARG A 328 -36.42 -9.39 12.58
C ARG A 328 -37.51 -10.34 12.09
N PHE A 329 -37.17 -11.36 11.31
CA PHE A 329 -38.14 -12.31 10.74
C PHE A 329 -38.42 -13.52 11.63
N VAL A 330 -37.60 -13.81 12.64
CA VAL A 330 -37.88 -14.85 13.64
C VAL A 330 -39.08 -14.48 14.53
N ILE A 331 -39.42 -13.19 14.64
CA ILE A 331 -40.46 -12.67 15.54
C ILE A 331 -41.87 -12.63 14.88
N GLY A 332 -41.98 -12.72 13.55
CA GLY A 332 -43.24 -12.54 12.82
C GLY A 332 -43.82 -13.83 12.22
N THR A 333 -45.07 -14.17 12.56
CA THR A 333 -45.84 -15.39 12.22
C THR A 333 -46.16 -15.64 10.73
N SER A 334 -45.49 -14.98 9.77
CA SER A 334 -45.69 -15.14 8.31
C SER A 334 -44.40 -15.64 7.63
N MET A 335 -44.22 -16.96 7.63
CA MET A 335 -42.90 -17.60 7.81
C MET A 335 -42.10 -18.05 6.57
N SER A 336 -42.63 -18.14 5.35
CA SER A 336 -41.87 -18.81 4.24
C SER A 336 -41.05 -17.84 3.36
N ARG A 337 -41.69 -16.96 2.57
CA ARG A 337 -40.97 -16.14 1.56
C ARG A 337 -39.96 -15.12 2.13
N ARG A 338 -40.20 -14.62 3.35
CA ARG A 338 -39.33 -13.60 3.97
C ARG A 338 -38.09 -14.22 4.64
N ALA A 339 -38.21 -15.43 5.18
CA ALA A 339 -37.08 -16.19 5.71
C ALA A 339 -36.12 -16.61 4.59
N GLU A 340 -36.66 -17.03 3.44
CA GLU A 340 -35.87 -17.35 2.24
C GLU A 340 -35.09 -16.15 1.70
N ALA A 341 -35.70 -14.95 1.73
CA ALA A 341 -35.02 -13.72 1.32
C ALA A 341 -33.85 -13.34 2.27
N ALA A 342 -34.02 -13.54 3.58
CA ALA A 342 -32.94 -13.31 4.56
C ALA A 342 -31.80 -14.33 4.41
N ALA A 343 -32.12 -15.60 4.13
CA ALA A 343 -31.14 -16.63 3.84
C ALA A 343 -30.33 -16.30 2.57
N ALA A 344 -31.01 -15.86 1.49
CA ALA A 344 -30.35 -15.43 0.27
C ALA A 344 -29.43 -14.22 0.47
N ALA A 345 -29.84 -13.26 1.30
CA ALA A 345 -29.01 -12.13 1.68
C ALA A 345 -27.75 -12.59 2.46
N GLY A 346 -27.91 -13.50 3.42
CA GLY A 346 -26.78 -14.09 4.15
C GLY A 346 -25.78 -14.81 3.23
N GLU A 347 -26.26 -15.59 2.27
CA GLU A 347 -25.41 -16.28 1.29
C GLU A 347 -24.66 -15.27 0.38
N SER A 348 -25.35 -14.22 -0.07
CA SER A 348 -24.73 -13.17 -0.89
C SER A 348 -23.65 -12.39 -0.13
N SER A 349 -23.92 -12.04 1.13
CA SER A 349 -22.96 -11.37 2.01
C SER A 349 -21.76 -12.27 2.32
N PHE A 350 -21.97 -13.56 2.58
CA PHE A 350 -20.90 -14.55 2.75
C PHE A 350 -19.98 -14.60 1.53
N ARG A 351 -20.57 -14.74 0.32
CA ARG A 351 -19.81 -14.78 -0.93
C ARG A 351 -19.01 -13.50 -1.15
N SER A 352 -19.64 -12.34 -0.91
CA SER A 352 -19.00 -11.04 -1.04
C SER A 352 -17.82 -10.87 -0.08
N PHE A 353 -17.96 -11.35 1.16
CA PHE A 353 -16.88 -11.33 2.14
C PHE A 353 -15.72 -12.26 1.75
N MET A 354 -16.01 -13.46 1.25
CA MET A 354 -14.98 -14.39 0.74
C MET A 354 -14.17 -13.75 -0.40
N VAL A 355 -14.84 -13.06 -1.34
CA VAL A 355 -14.15 -12.31 -2.40
C VAL A 355 -13.27 -11.20 -1.82
N ALA A 356 -13.76 -10.46 -0.81
CA ALA A 356 -12.97 -9.42 -0.16
C ALA A 356 -11.69 -9.97 0.50
N VAL A 357 -11.79 -11.13 1.19
CA VAL A 357 -10.62 -11.82 1.78
C VAL A 357 -9.61 -12.23 0.70
N GLN A 358 -10.07 -12.81 -0.40
CA GLN A 358 -9.20 -13.20 -1.52
C GLN A 358 -8.47 -12.00 -2.14
N ARG A 359 -9.18 -10.89 -2.34
CA ARG A 359 -8.62 -9.64 -2.86
C ARG A 359 -7.62 -9.02 -1.89
N CYS A 360 -7.91 -9.05 -0.59
CA CYS A 360 -6.97 -8.63 0.46
C CYS A 360 -5.66 -9.44 0.41
N GLY A 361 -5.75 -10.77 0.33
CA GLY A 361 -4.57 -11.63 0.20
C GLY A 361 -3.73 -11.32 -1.06
N SER A 362 -4.41 -11.08 -2.18
CA SER A 362 -3.74 -10.67 -3.44
C SER A 362 -3.02 -9.32 -3.30
N SER A 363 -3.65 -8.35 -2.63
CA SER A 363 -3.05 -7.03 -2.36
C SER A 363 -1.80 -7.13 -1.48
N VAL A 364 -1.83 -7.95 -0.42
CA VAL A 364 -0.68 -8.21 0.44
C VAL A 364 0.46 -8.85 -0.37
N ALA A 365 0.14 -9.83 -1.23
CA ALA A 365 1.14 -10.48 -2.08
C ALA A 365 1.83 -9.50 -3.04
N ILE A 366 1.10 -8.53 -3.61
CA ILE A 366 1.68 -7.48 -4.45
C ILE A 366 2.70 -6.63 -3.67
N VAL A 367 2.37 -6.21 -2.45
CA VAL A 367 3.27 -5.41 -1.61
C VAL A 367 4.51 -6.23 -1.23
N GLN A 368 4.35 -7.49 -0.86
CA GLN A 368 5.48 -8.39 -0.56
C GLN A 368 6.39 -8.60 -1.77
N GLN A 369 5.81 -8.78 -2.96
CA GLN A 369 6.57 -8.93 -4.20
C GLN A 369 7.33 -7.65 -4.54
N TYR A 370 6.69 -6.48 -4.40
CA TYR A 370 7.32 -5.19 -4.60
C TYR A 370 8.48 -4.96 -3.62
N PHE A 371 8.28 -5.30 -2.33
CA PHE A 371 9.33 -5.22 -1.32
C PHE A 371 10.54 -6.09 -1.70
N SER A 372 10.31 -7.35 -2.07
CA SER A 372 11.37 -8.28 -2.45
C SER A 372 12.14 -7.84 -3.70
N ASN A 373 11.43 -7.38 -4.73
CA ASN A 373 12.02 -7.02 -6.02
C ASN A 373 12.78 -5.69 -6.00
N SER A 374 12.23 -4.68 -5.32
CA SER A 374 12.67 -3.29 -5.48
C SER A 374 13.22 -2.71 -4.18
N ILE A 375 12.46 -2.78 -3.09
CA ILE A 375 12.81 -2.09 -1.84
C ILE A 375 13.97 -2.77 -1.11
N SER A 376 13.96 -4.09 -1.03
CA SER A 376 14.91 -4.88 -0.24
C SER A 376 16.36 -4.52 -0.56
N ARG A 377 16.70 -4.38 -1.85
CA ARG A 377 18.08 -4.10 -2.30
C ARG A 377 18.57 -2.73 -1.87
N LEU A 378 17.68 -1.74 -1.75
CA LEU A 378 18.02 -0.38 -1.34
C LEU A 378 18.26 -0.27 0.17
N LEU A 379 17.77 -1.23 0.96
CA LEU A 379 17.89 -1.25 2.42
C LEU A 379 19.08 -2.10 2.91
N LEU A 380 19.51 -3.10 2.14
CA LEU A 380 20.62 -4.00 2.52
C LEU A 380 21.96 -3.30 2.88
N PRO A 381 22.33 -2.15 2.28
CA PRO A 381 23.57 -1.46 2.65
C PRO A 381 23.59 -0.87 4.07
N VAL A 382 22.44 -0.82 4.77
CA VAL A 382 22.32 -0.23 6.11
C VAL A 382 21.88 -1.31 7.10
N ASP A 383 22.72 -1.57 8.10
CA ASP A 383 22.47 -2.59 9.10
C ASP A 383 21.13 -2.38 9.81
N GLY A 384 20.33 -3.44 9.88
CA GLY A 384 19.00 -3.44 10.52
C GLY A 384 17.87 -2.78 9.72
N ALA A 385 18.15 -1.99 8.67
CA ALA A 385 17.11 -1.27 7.92
C ALA A 385 16.13 -2.22 7.20
N HIS A 386 16.65 -3.30 6.60
CA HIS A 386 15.83 -4.34 5.98
C HIS A 386 14.91 -5.03 7.01
N ALA A 387 15.48 -5.48 8.14
CA ALA A 387 14.73 -6.18 9.18
C ALA A 387 13.62 -5.31 9.78
N ALA A 388 13.93 -4.04 10.08
CA ALA A 388 12.94 -3.08 10.58
C ALA A 388 11.80 -2.86 9.59
N SER A 389 12.08 -2.82 8.28
CA SER A 389 11.05 -2.65 7.26
C SER A 389 10.17 -3.89 7.08
N CYS A 390 10.73 -5.09 7.28
CA CYS A 390 9.95 -6.33 7.34
C CYS A 390 8.99 -6.35 8.55
N GLU A 391 9.45 -5.90 9.71
CA GLU A 391 8.63 -5.79 10.93
C GLU A 391 7.51 -4.76 10.77
N GLU A 392 7.80 -3.60 10.17
CA GLU A 392 6.80 -2.58 9.85
C GLU A 392 5.76 -3.11 8.86
N MET A 393 6.19 -3.85 7.82
CA MET A 393 5.26 -4.50 6.88
C MET A 393 4.35 -5.51 7.58
N ALA A 394 4.89 -6.36 8.46
CA ALA A 394 4.09 -7.30 9.22
C ALA A 394 3.08 -6.59 10.15
N THR A 395 3.52 -5.52 10.83
CA THR A 395 2.69 -4.71 11.72
C THR A 395 1.55 -4.03 10.96
N ALA A 396 1.86 -3.43 9.80
CA ALA A 396 0.87 -2.76 8.97
C ALA A 396 -0.20 -3.73 8.45
N MET A 397 0.14 -4.99 8.17
CA MET A 397 -0.85 -5.98 7.70
C MET A 397 -1.69 -6.60 8.82
N SER A 398 -1.29 -6.48 10.09
CA SER A 398 -1.98 -7.10 11.24
C SER A 398 -3.42 -6.58 11.45
N SER A 399 -3.68 -5.30 11.15
CA SER A 399 -5.04 -4.73 11.19
C SER A 399 -6.00 -5.44 10.24
N ALA A 400 -5.56 -5.68 9.01
CA ALA A 400 -6.31 -6.39 7.99
C ALA A 400 -6.53 -7.86 8.36
N GLU A 401 -5.52 -8.53 8.95
CA GLU A 401 -5.64 -9.89 9.47
C GLU A 401 -6.71 -9.98 10.57
N SER A 402 -6.72 -9.01 11.50
CA SER A 402 -7.73 -8.94 12.56
C SER A 402 -9.15 -8.73 12.01
N ALA A 403 -9.30 -7.86 11.01
CA ALA A 403 -10.58 -7.64 10.33
C ALA A 403 -11.06 -8.88 9.58
N ALA A 404 -10.16 -9.55 8.84
CA ALA A 404 -10.45 -10.80 8.15
C ALA A 404 -10.88 -11.90 9.12
N TYR A 405 -10.14 -12.07 10.22
CA TYR A 405 -10.46 -13.06 11.26
C TYR A 405 -11.87 -12.85 11.83
N LYS A 406 -12.21 -11.62 12.24
CA LYS A 406 -13.55 -11.29 12.77
C LYS A 406 -14.65 -11.59 11.76
N GLY A 407 -14.46 -11.20 10.50
CA GLY A 407 -15.47 -11.46 9.47
C GLY A 407 -15.58 -12.94 9.08
N LEU A 408 -14.48 -13.71 9.13
CA LEU A 408 -14.53 -15.17 8.95
C LEU A 408 -15.30 -15.86 10.08
N GLN A 409 -15.15 -15.41 11.33
CA GLN A 409 -15.99 -15.91 12.44
C GLN A 409 -17.47 -15.62 12.20
N GLN A 410 -17.80 -14.39 11.78
CA GLN A 410 -19.18 -14.01 11.47
C GLN A 410 -19.74 -14.76 10.25
N CYS A 411 -18.90 -15.13 9.28
CA CYS A 411 -19.27 -16.00 8.18
C CYS A 411 -19.71 -17.38 8.69
N ILE A 412 -18.95 -18.00 9.62
CA ILE A 412 -19.34 -19.27 10.24
C ILE A 412 -20.67 -19.13 10.99
N GLU A 413 -20.85 -18.05 11.75
CA GLU A 413 -22.12 -17.78 12.44
C GLU A 413 -23.30 -17.63 11.48
N THR A 414 -23.09 -16.94 10.35
CA THR A 414 -24.10 -16.76 9.30
C THR A 414 -24.50 -18.10 8.68
N VAL A 415 -23.52 -18.94 8.36
CA VAL A 415 -23.76 -20.29 7.83
C VAL A 415 -24.50 -21.15 8.85
N MET A 416 -24.03 -21.18 10.10
CA MET A 416 -24.61 -22.02 11.14
C MET A 416 -26.03 -21.60 11.53
N ALA A 417 -26.34 -20.31 11.55
CA ALA A 417 -27.69 -19.84 11.82
C ALA A 417 -28.69 -20.31 10.74
N GLU A 418 -28.25 -20.39 9.49
CA GLU A 418 -29.08 -20.93 8.40
C GLU A 418 -29.22 -22.46 8.50
N VAL A 419 -28.16 -23.17 8.88
CA VAL A 419 -28.24 -24.61 9.21
C VAL A 419 -29.27 -24.86 10.32
N GLU A 420 -29.22 -24.12 11.41
CA GLU A 420 -30.16 -24.24 12.53
C GLU A 420 -31.61 -23.94 12.11
N ARG A 421 -31.81 -22.94 11.23
CA ARG A 421 -33.11 -22.61 10.66
C ARG A 421 -33.65 -23.74 9.78
N LEU A 422 -32.83 -24.30 8.88
CA LEU A 422 -33.20 -25.42 8.01
C LEU A 422 -33.55 -26.66 8.83
N LEU A 423 -32.72 -27.02 9.79
CA LEU A 423 -32.97 -28.12 10.71
C LEU A 423 -34.31 -27.93 11.45
N SER A 424 -34.56 -26.74 11.99
CA SER A 424 -35.79 -26.45 12.74
C SER A 424 -37.05 -26.41 11.87
N ALA A 425 -36.92 -26.04 10.59
CA ALA A 425 -38.04 -25.93 9.66
C ALA A 425 -38.39 -27.27 8.98
N GLU A 426 -37.39 -28.10 8.69
CA GLU A 426 -37.54 -29.29 7.85
C GLU A 426 -37.57 -30.59 8.66
N GLN A 427 -36.98 -30.64 9.86
CA GLN A 427 -36.92 -31.86 10.67
C GLN A 427 -38.17 -32.04 11.51
N LYS A 428 -38.88 -33.15 11.29
CA LYS A 428 -40.12 -33.48 12.01
C LYS A 428 -39.86 -34.53 13.08
N ALA A 429 -40.65 -34.51 14.16
CA ALA A 429 -40.55 -35.52 15.22
C ALA A 429 -40.80 -36.95 14.71
N THR A 430 -41.68 -37.10 13.72
CA THR A 430 -41.98 -38.37 13.05
C THR A 430 -40.80 -38.95 12.28
N ASP A 431 -39.78 -38.14 11.97
CA ASP A 431 -38.59 -38.63 11.28
C ASP A 431 -37.78 -39.59 12.16
N TYR A 432 -37.78 -39.35 13.47
CA TYR A 432 -37.05 -40.16 14.46
C TYR A 432 -37.97 -41.01 15.35
N ARG A 433 -39.28 -40.86 15.20
CA ARG A 433 -40.30 -41.70 15.83
C ARG A 433 -41.39 -42.02 14.81
N SER A 434 -41.09 -42.91 13.88
CA SER A 434 -42.09 -43.39 12.91
C SER A 434 -43.03 -44.41 13.58
N PRO A 435 -44.36 -44.31 13.40
CA PRO A 435 -45.30 -45.29 13.95
C PRO A 435 -45.07 -46.69 13.36
N GLU A 436 -45.26 -47.73 14.18
CA GLU A 436 -45.13 -49.13 13.75
C GLU A 436 -46.32 -49.56 12.88
N ASP A 437 -46.42 -49.01 11.67
CA ASP A 437 -47.53 -49.30 10.74
C ASP A 437 -47.22 -50.49 9.80
N GLY A 438 -46.24 -51.34 10.14
CA GLY A 438 -45.87 -52.53 9.35
C GLY A 438 -45.16 -52.26 8.01
N PHE A 439 -44.85 -51.00 7.70
CA PHE A 439 -44.03 -50.62 6.55
C PHE A 439 -42.53 -50.79 6.84
N ALA A 440 -41.75 -51.14 5.82
CA ALA A 440 -40.29 -51.27 5.92
C ALA A 440 -39.65 -49.91 6.34
N PRO A 441 -38.58 -49.93 7.16
CA PRO A 441 -37.89 -48.70 7.57
C PRO A 441 -37.39 -47.87 6.37
N ASP A 442 -37.64 -46.56 6.36
CA ASP A 442 -37.07 -45.66 5.36
C ASP A 442 -35.56 -45.49 5.59
N HIS A 443 -34.76 -45.98 4.64
CA HIS A 443 -33.29 -45.95 4.71
C HIS A 443 -32.67 -44.70 4.08
N ARG A 444 -33.48 -43.72 3.64
CA ARG A 444 -33.00 -42.47 3.06
C ARG A 444 -32.65 -41.46 4.16
N PRO A 445 -31.69 -40.55 3.90
CA PRO A 445 -31.49 -39.39 4.75
C PRO A 445 -32.79 -38.59 4.90
N THR A 446 -32.95 -37.91 6.02
CA THR A 446 -34.09 -37.01 6.24
C THR A 446 -34.04 -35.85 5.25
N ASN A 447 -35.21 -35.25 5.00
CA ASN A 447 -35.29 -34.06 4.14
C ASN A 447 -34.45 -32.91 4.73
N ALA A 448 -34.44 -32.76 6.05
CA ALA A 448 -33.61 -31.79 6.75
C ALA A 448 -32.11 -32.01 6.47
N CYS A 449 -31.62 -33.26 6.57
CA CYS A 449 -30.25 -33.61 6.25
C CYS A 449 -29.88 -33.23 4.81
N THR A 450 -30.69 -33.68 3.85
CA THR A 450 -30.48 -33.41 2.42
C THR A 450 -30.45 -31.90 2.12
N ARG A 451 -31.35 -31.13 2.74
CA ARG A 451 -31.44 -29.66 2.57
C ARG A 451 -30.23 -28.94 3.15
N VAL A 452 -29.76 -29.36 4.32
CA VAL A 452 -28.57 -28.79 4.96
C VAL A 452 -27.31 -29.07 4.14
N VAL A 453 -27.10 -30.32 3.70
CA VAL A 453 -25.93 -30.68 2.88
C VAL A 453 -25.93 -29.93 1.55
N ALA A 454 -27.09 -29.80 0.89
CA ALA A 454 -27.22 -29.03 -0.34
C ALA A 454 -26.90 -27.54 -0.13
N TYR A 455 -27.37 -26.94 0.96
CA TYR A 455 -27.05 -25.56 1.32
C TYR A 455 -25.54 -25.37 1.59
N LEU A 456 -24.95 -26.22 2.43
CA LEU A 456 -23.53 -26.15 2.78
C LEU A 456 -22.64 -26.33 1.55
N SER A 457 -22.97 -27.28 0.68
CA SER A 457 -22.24 -27.50 -0.58
C SER A 457 -22.23 -26.25 -1.47
N ARG A 458 -23.37 -25.55 -1.57
CA ARG A 458 -23.51 -24.33 -2.37
C ARG A 458 -22.78 -23.14 -1.75
N VAL A 459 -22.98 -22.88 -0.46
CA VAL A 459 -22.42 -21.67 0.18
C VAL A 459 -20.91 -21.76 0.34
N LEU A 460 -20.37 -22.94 0.61
CA LEU A 460 -18.93 -23.12 0.85
C LEU A 460 -18.09 -23.12 -0.43
N GLU A 461 -18.68 -23.19 -1.62
CA GLU A 461 -17.96 -23.10 -2.89
C GLU A 461 -17.04 -21.87 -2.93
N SER A 462 -17.54 -20.70 -2.52
CA SER A 462 -16.73 -19.48 -2.48
C SER A 462 -15.64 -19.51 -1.41
N ALA A 463 -15.83 -20.23 -0.30
CA ALA A 463 -14.79 -20.40 0.71
C ALA A 463 -13.67 -21.33 0.22
N PHE A 464 -14.02 -22.37 -0.54
CA PHE A 464 -13.04 -23.28 -1.14
C PHE A 464 -12.11 -22.59 -2.14
N THR A 465 -12.58 -21.54 -2.82
CA THR A 465 -11.80 -20.77 -3.80
C THR A 465 -11.11 -19.53 -3.20
N ALA A 466 -11.65 -18.95 -2.14
CA ALA A 466 -11.11 -17.72 -1.55
C ALA A 466 -10.03 -17.95 -0.49
N LEU A 467 -10.11 -19.06 0.24
CA LEU A 467 -9.16 -19.40 1.30
C LEU A 467 -8.17 -20.46 0.81
N GLU A 468 -6.91 -20.32 1.21
CA GLU A 468 -5.83 -21.24 0.84
C GLU A 468 -5.00 -21.67 2.07
N GLY A 469 -4.25 -22.76 1.91
CA GLY A 469 -3.30 -23.26 2.91
C GLY A 469 -3.90 -23.47 4.31
N LEU A 470 -3.17 -23.01 5.33
CA LEU A 470 -3.55 -23.17 6.74
C LEU A 470 -4.81 -22.38 7.12
N ASN A 471 -5.08 -21.26 6.45
CA ASN A 471 -6.28 -20.44 6.71
C ASN A 471 -7.56 -21.20 6.30
N LYS A 472 -7.52 -21.85 5.13
CA LYS A 472 -8.62 -22.72 4.67
C LYS A 472 -8.85 -23.87 5.65
N GLN A 473 -7.78 -24.53 6.07
CA GLN A 473 -7.84 -25.65 7.01
C GLN A 473 -8.43 -25.25 8.37
N ALA A 474 -7.98 -24.13 8.93
CA ALA A 474 -8.49 -23.63 10.21
C ALA A 474 -9.98 -23.26 10.13
N PHE A 475 -10.39 -22.58 9.05
CA PHE A 475 -11.78 -22.19 8.83
C PHE A 475 -12.72 -23.40 8.72
N LEU A 476 -12.35 -24.39 7.89
CA LEU A 476 -13.17 -25.59 7.68
C LEU A 476 -13.21 -26.48 8.91
N THR A 477 -12.10 -26.58 9.65
CA THR A 477 -12.05 -27.31 10.93
C THR A 477 -13.00 -26.69 11.96
N GLU A 478 -12.98 -25.36 12.12
CA GLU A 478 -13.89 -24.67 13.03
C GLU A 478 -15.34 -24.81 12.60
N LEU A 479 -15.64 -24.65 11.31
CA LEU A 479 -16.99 -24.85 10.78
C LEU A 479 -17.49 -26.28 11.03
N GLY A 480 -16.67 -27.30 10.79
CA GLY A 480 -16.99 -28.70 11.06
C GLY A 480 -17.27 -28.95 12.53
N ASN A 481 -16.49 -28.35 13.43
CA ASN A 481 -16.72 -28.41 14.88
C ASN A 481 -18.05 -27.76 15.28
N ARG A 482 -18.38 -26.61 14.71
CA ARG A 482 -19.65 -25.91 14.94
C ARG A 482 -20.83 -26.70 14.40
N LEU A 483 -20.70 -27.29 13.22
CA LEU A 483 -21.71 -28.17 12.62
C LEU A 483 -21.99 -29.37 13.52
N HIS A 484 -20.94 -30.10 13.93
CA HIS A 484 -21.04 -31.21 14.86
C HIS A 484 -21.79 -30.84 16.15
N LYS A 485 -21.40 -29.72 16.78
CA LYS A 485 -22.06 -29.22 18.00
C LYS A 485 -23.52 -28.82 17.74
N GLY A 486 -23.79 -28.15 16.62
CA GLY A 486 -25.14 -27.72 16.23
C GLY A 486 -26.08 -28.92 16.01
N LEU A 487 -25.60 -29.96 15.32
CA LEU A 487 -26.33 -31.21 15.11
C LEU A 487 -26.63 -31.93 16.43
N LEU A 488 -25.64 -32.08 17.31
CA LEU A 488 -25.82 -32.65 18.65
C LEU A 488 -26.90 -31.92 19.45
N ASN A 489 -26.89 -30.58 19.44
CA ASN A 489 -27.88 -29.77 20.14
C ASN A 489 -29.27 -29.88 19.49
N HIS A 490 -29.34 -30.03 18.18
CA HIS A 490 -30.59 -30.20 17.46
C HIS A 490 -31.23 -31.55 17.77
N TRP A 491 -30.48 -32.64 17.69
CA TRP A 491 -30.99 -34.00 17.94
C TRP A 491 -31.44 -34.23 19.39
N GLN A 492 -30.88 -33.50 20.36
CA GLN A 492 -31.33 -33.52 21.76
C GLN A 492 -32.79 -33.07 21.96
N LYS A 493 -33.42 -32.47 20.95
CA LYS A 493 -34.82 -32.05 20.99
C LYS A 493 -35.81 -33.17 20.62
N PHE A 494 -35.31 -34.33 20.22
CA PHE A 494 -36.11 -35.44 19.70
C PHE A 494 -36.11 -36.64 20.63
N THR A 495 -37.08 -37.53 20.42
CA THR A 495 -37.13 -38.85 21.04
C THR A 495 -37.06 -39.90 19.94
N PHE A 496 -36.30 -40.97 20.18
CA PHE A 496 -35.92 -41.93 19.15
C PHE A 496 -36.49 -43.32 19.43
N ASN A 497 -37.03 -43.95 18.39
CA ASN A 497 -37.26 -45.40 18.34
C ASN A 497 -36.16 -46.11 17.52
N PRO A 498 -36.05 -47.45 17.53
CA PRO A 498 -35.00 -48.15 16.80
C PRO A 498 -34.93 -47.81 15.30
N SER A 499 -36.09 -47.68 14.65
CA SER A 499 -36.18 -47.25 13.24
C SER A 499 -35.67 -45.82 13.04
N GLY A 500 -36.00 -44.90 13.94
CA GLY A 500 -35.47 -43.53 13.94
C GLY A 500 -33.98 -43.45 14.24
N GLY A 501 -33.45 -44.37 15.06
CA GLY A 501 -32.01 -44.54 15.28
C GLY A 501 -31.26 -44.93 14.01
N LEU A 502 -31.81 -45.84 13.21
CA LEU A 502 -31.26 -46.19 11.90
C LEU A 502 -31.29 -45.01 10.93
N ARG A 503 -32.37 -44.21 10.97
CA ARG A 503 -32.51 -43.02 10.13
C ARG A 503 -31.54 -41.91 10.53
N LEU A 504 -31.34 -41.67 11.83
CA LEU A 504 -30.30 -40.79 12.35
C LEU A 504 -28.89 -41.24 11.91
N LYS A 505 -28.61 -42.55 11.96
CA LYS A 505 -27.32 -43.10 11.51
C LYS A 505 -27.08 -42.82 10.02
N ARG A 506 -28.13 -42.84 9.19
CA ARG A 506 -28.02 -42.44 7.77
C ARG A 506 -27.71 -40.95 7.65
N ASP A 507 -28.39 -40.08 8.40
CA ASP A 507 -28.10 -38.64 8.40
C ASP A 507 -26.65 -38.34 8.84
N ILE A 508 -26.16 -38.99 9.89
CA ILE A 508 -24.77 -38.87 10.34
C ILE A 508 -23.79 -39.31 9.26
N THR A 509 -24.11 -40.37 8.53
CA THR A 509 -23.27 -40.84 7.41
C THR A 509 -23.21 -39.82 6.30
N GLU A 510 -24.35 -39.23 5.92
CA GLU A 510 -24.45 -38.20 4.88
C GLU A 510 -23.69 -36.93 5.28
N TYR A 511 -23.86 -36.45 6.52
CA TYR A 511 -23.07 -35.33 7.04
C TYR A 511 -21.58 -35.65 7.11
N GLY A 512 -21.23 -36.87 7.54
CA GLY A 512 -19.86 -37.39 7.57
C GLY A 512 -19.20 -37.39 6.20
N GLU A 513 -19.90 -37.87 5.17
CA GLU A 513 -19.45 -37.84 3.77
C GLU A 513 -19.19 -36.41 3.30
N PHE A 514 -20.08 -35.48 3.64
CA PHE A 514 -19.90 -34.07 3.32
C PHE A 514 -18.67 -33.46 4.01
N VAL A 515 -18.52 -33.61 5.34
CA VAL A 515 -17.42 -32.97 6.08
C VAL A 515 -16.05 -33.56 5.75
N ARG A 516 -15.96 -34.79 5.22
CA ARG A 516 -14.69 -35.33 4.71
C ARG A 516 -14.08 -34.45 3.63
N SER A 517 -14.89 -33.72 2.87
CA SER A 517 -14.40 -32.73 1.89
C SER A 517 -13.58 -31.60 2.53
N PHE A 518 -13.68 -31.41 3.86
CA PHE A 518 -12.93 -30.39 4.60
C PHE A 518 -11.47 -30.79 4.79
N ASN A 519 -11.14 -32.09 4.67
CA ASN A 519 -9.82 -32.65 4.97
C ASN A 519 -9.35 -32.30 6.40
N ALA A 520 -10.25 -32.42 7.38
CA ALA A 520 -10.01 -32.07 8.78
C ALA A 520 -10.14 -33.32 9.66
N PRO A 521 -9.04 -34.05 9.95
CA PRO A 521 -9.10 -35.36 10.62
C PRO A 521 -9.80 -35.33 11.99
N SER A 522 -9.66 -34.24 12.74
CA SER A 522 -10.31 -34.08 14.05
C SER A 522 -11.83 -33.88 13.96
N VAL A 523 -12.34 -33.44 12.81
CA VAL A 523 -13.78 -33.37 12.52
C VAL A 523 -14.26 -34.75 12.04
N ASP A 524 -13.49 -35.41 11.17
CA ASP A 524 -13.82 -36.75 10.66
C ASP A 524 -14.01 -37.75 11.82
N GLU A 525 -13.06 -37.78 12.76
CA GLU A 525 -13.13 -38.63 13.96
C GLU A 525 -14.41 -38.36 14.78
N LYS A 526 -14.84 -37.10 14.91
CA LYS A 526 -16.07 -36.75 15.63
C LYS A 526 -17.31 -37.33 14.95
N PHE A 527 -17.40 -37.26 13.62
CA PHE A 527 -18.53 -37.83 12.89
C PHE A 527 -18.52 -39.36 12.89
N GLU A 528 -17.35 -39.99 12.93
CA GLU A 528 -17.23 -41.45 13.15
C GLU A 528 -17.74 -41.84 14.55
N LEU A 529 -17.33 -41.12 15.59
CA LEU A 529 -17.81 -41.33 16.96
C LEU A 529 -19.32 -41.09 17.08
N LEU A 530 -19.88 -40.11 16.37
CA LEU A 530 -21.35 -39.94 16.27
C LEU A 530 -22.03 -41.16 15.64
N GLY A 531 -21.41 -41.77 14.63
CA GLY A 531 -21.93 -42.98 14.00
C GLY A 531 -22.01 -44.16 14.97
N ILE A 532 -21.04 -44.29 15.88
CA ILE A 532 -21.06 -45.26 16.98
C ILE A 532 -22.14 -44.87 18.00
N MET A 533 -22.23 -43.59 18.36
CA MET A 533 -23.22 -43.06 19.29
C MET A 533 -24.66 -43.35 18.84
N ALA A 534 -24.95 -43.27 17.54
CA ALA A 534 -26.29 -43.57 17.01
C ALA A 534 -26.76 -45.00 17.32
N ASN A 535 -25.85 -45.95 17.54
CA ASN A 535 -26.21 -47.32 17.93
C ASN A 535 -26.91 -47.37 19.29
N VAL A 536 -26.75 -46.34 20.14
CA VAL A 536 -27.50 -46.18 21.39
C VAL A 536 -29.01 -46.24 21.18
N PHE A 537 -29.52 -45.82 20.02
CA PHE A 537 -30.96 -45.86 19.73
C PHE A 537 -31.42 -47.18 19.10
N ILE A 538 -30.49 -47.99 18.60
CA ILE A 538 -30.78 -49.17 17.76
C ILE A 538 -30.74 -50.45 18.59
N VAL A 539 -29.78 -50.56 19.51
CA VAL A 539 -29.58 -51.80 20.29
C VAL A 539 -30.68 -52.00 21.35
N ALA A 540 -30.92 -53.25 21.72
CA ALA A 540 -31.80 -53.58 22.84
C ALA A 540 -31.24 -53.02 24.17
N PRO A 541 -32.10 -52.68 25.14
CA PRO A 541 -31.67 -52.15 26.45
C PRO A 541 -30.61 -53.02 27.16
N GLU A 542 -30.68 -54.34 26.99
CA GLU A 542 -29.74 -55.31 27.57
C GLU A 542 -28.34 -55.21 26.98
N SER A 543 -28.19 -54.75 25.73
CA SER A 543 -26.91 -54.67 25.02
C SER A 543 -26.22 -53.31 25.18
N LEU A 544 -26.87 -52.32 25.80
CA LEU A 544 -26.32 -50.98 25.96
C LEU A 544 -24.99 -50.96 26.75
N SER A 545 -24.82 -51.83 27.74
CA SER A 545 -23.58 -51.92 28.52
C SER A 545 -22.38 -52.28 27.65
N THR A 546 -22.54 -53.31 26.81
CA THR A 546 -21.49 -53.84 25.92
C THR A 546 -21.06 -52.84 24.84
N LEU A 547 -21.97 -51.95 24.41
CA LEU A 547 -21.67 -50.92 23.41
C LEU A 547 -20.56 -49.96 23.88
N PHE A 548 -20.42 -49.73 25.19
CA PHE A 548 -19.45 -48.79 25.76
C PHE A 548 -18.13 -49.43 26.21
N GLU A 549 -18.01 -50.76 26.13
CA GLU A 549 -16.79 -51.48 26.49
C GLU A 549 -15.68 -51.23 25.45
N GLY A 550 -16.03 -51.14 24.17
CA GLY A 550 -15.09 -50.91 23.07
C GLY A 550 -14.75 -49.44 22.77
N THR A 551 -15.48 -48.48 23.36
CA THR A 551 -15.28 -47.04 23.10
C THR A 551 -15.57 -46.23 24.37
N PRO A 552 -14.66 -46.24 25.37
CA PRO A 552 -14.90 -45.59 26.66
C PRO A 552 -15.03 -44.06 26.58
N SER A 553 -14.45 -43.43 25.55
CA SER A 553 -14.46 -41.99 25.33
C SER A 553 -15.88 -41.41 25.13
N ILE A 554 -16.80 -42.18 24.57
CA ILE A 554 -18.16 -41.71 24.26
C ILE A 554 -19.13 -41.81 25.43
N ARG A 555 -18.74 -42.43 26.57
CA ARG A 555 -19.66 -42.68 27.69
C ARG A 555 -20.38 -41.40 28.14
N LYS A 556 -19.66 -40.34 28.47
CA LYS A 556 -20.27 -39.12 29.03
C LYS A 556 -21.34 -38.51 28.11
N ASP A 557 -21.09 -38.51 26.80
CA ASP A 557 -22.03 -38.00 25.80
C ASP A 557 -23.19 -38.98 25.54
N ALA A 558 -22.92 -40.29 25.66
CA ALA A 558 -23.92 -41.33 25.48
C ALA A 558 -25.01 -41.32 26.54
N GLN A 559 -24.70 -40.92 27.78
CA GLN A 559 -25.72 -40.78 28.83
C GLN A 559 -26.87 -39.87 28.39
N ARG A 560 -26.54 -38.70 27.82
CA ARG A 560 -27.53 -37.74 27.32
C ARG A 560 -28.34 -38.31 26.17
N PHE A 561 -27.72 -39.12 25.30
CA PHE A 561 -28.41 -39.75 24.18
C PHE A 561 -29.32 -40.89 24.62
N ILE A 562 -28.92 -41.69 25.62
CA ILE A 562 -29.75 -42.77 26.17
C ILE A 562 -31.08 -42.23 26.72
N GLU A 563 -31.07 -41.07 27.37
CA GLU A 563 -32.27 -40.39 27.90
C GLU A 563 -33.29 -40.02 26.81
N LEU A 564 -32.86 -39.92 25.56
CA LEU A 564 -33.70 -39.60 24.40
C LEU A 564 -34.35 -40.83 23.77
N ARG A 565 -34.09 -42.05 24.28
CA ARG A 565 -34.78 -43.26 23.80
C ARG A 565 -36.25 -43.24 24.20
N GLU A 566 -37.12 -43.71 23.34
CA GLU A 566 -38.55 -43.80 23.66
C GLU A 566 -38.86 -44.81 24.78
N ASP A 567 -38.06 -45.87 24.88
CA ASP A 567 -38.19 -46.93 25.88
C ASP A 567 -37.42 -46.64 27.18
N TYR A 568 -36.81 -45.45 27.30
CA TYR A 568 -35.97 -45.09 28.45
C TYR A 568 -36.66 -45.33 29.79
N LYS A 569 -37.92 -44.87 29.91
CA LYS A 569 -38.74 -45.02 31.12
C LYS A 569 -39.32 -46.43 31.25
N SER A 570 -39.85 -47.01 30.16
CA SER A 570 -40.53 -48.32 30.19
C SER A 570 -39.56 -49.47 30.46
N ALA A 571 -38.34 -49.42 29.91
CA ALA A 571 -37.30 -50.43 30.11
C ALA A 571 -36.46 -50.22 31.39
N LYS A 572 -36.74 -49.15 32.16
CA LYS A 572 -36.01 -48.76 33.39
C LYS A 572 -34.50 -48.66 33.16
N ILE A 573 -34.08 -48.05 32.05
CA ILE A 573 -32.68 -48.08 31.56
C ILE A 573 -31.71 -47.42 32.57
N ALA A 574 -32.13 -46.35 33.24
CA ALA A 574 -31.32 -45.68 34.28
C ALA A 574 -30.84 -46.64 35.38
N ALA A 575 -31.72 -47.56 35.82
CA ALA A 575 -31.39 -48.54 36.86
C ALA A 575 -30.47 -49.66 36.33
N ARG A 576 -30.54 -49.98 35.04
CA ARG A 576 -29.70 -51.01 34.41
C ARG A 576 -28.27 -50.54 34.20
N LEU A 577 -28.09 -49.24 33.96
CA LEU A 577 -26.78 -48.66 33.69
C LEU A 577 -26.15 -47.96 34.90
N SER A 578 -26.79 -47.99 36.08
CA SER A 578 -26.31 -47.29 37.28
C SER A 578 -24.90 -47.73 37.73
N SER A 579 -24.48 -48.96 37.39
CA SER A 579 -23.12 -49.46 37.65
C SER A 579 -22.07 -48.96 36.65
N LEU A 580 -22.46 -48.48 35.48
CA LEU A 580 -21.56 -47.97 34.44
C LEU A 580 -21.24 -46.48 34.60
N TRP A 581 -22.12 -45.73 35.25
CA TRP A 581 -22.02 -44.28 35.42
C TRP A 581 -21.42 -43.84 36.77
N THR A 582 -21.30 -44.75 37.75
CA THR A 582 -20.83 -44.47 39.12
C THR A 582 -19.32 -44.46 39.29
N SER A 583 -18.54 -44.69 38.22
CA SER A 583 -17.07 -44.67 38.25
C SER A 583 -16.48 -43.44 37.55
N SER A 584 -16.72 -42.23 38.09
CA SER A 584 -15.94 -41.02 37.80
C SER A 584 -16.32 -39.91 38.81
N SER A 585 -15.76 -40.02 40.01
CA SER A 585 -15.52 -38.86 40.89
C SER A 585 -14.08 -38.43 40.72
#